data_AF-X1U644-F1
#
_entry.id   AF-X1U644-F1
#
_cell.length_a   1.000
_cell.length_b   1.000
_cell.length_c   1.000
_cell.angle_alpha   90.00
_cell.angle_beta   90.00
_cell.angle_gamma   90.00
#
_symmetry.space_group_name_H-M   'P 1'
#
loop_
_entity.id
_entity.type
_entity.pdbx_description
1 polymer ?
#
loop_
_entity_poly.entity_id
_entity_poly.type
_entity_poly.pdbx_seq_one_letter_code
_entity_poly.pdbx_strand_id
1 'polypeptide(L)'
;LLKNNEETRLIPIIMITAVHEQEEKLKAIDAGVNDFLNKPINIPELRARVKSLLRMKHLNDLLDRSDLGSEKNTVVPLSRSLSILKVD
;
A
#
# COMPACT_ATOMS: atom_id res chain seq x y z
N LEU A 1 1.02 -4.43 15.78
CA LEU A 1 2.07 -5.48 15.79
C LEU A 1 2.89 -5.49 14.48
N LEU A 2 2.29 -5.64 13.28
CA LEU A 2 3.04 -5.52 12.02
C LEU A 2 3.42 -4.07 11.66
N LYS A 3 2.48 -3.13 11.74
CA LYS A 3 2.76 -1.72 11.42
C LYS A 3 3.73 -1.01 12.37
N ASN A 4 4.04 -1.62 13.51
CA ASN A 4 4.89 -1.01 14.55
C ASN A 4 6.35 -1.47 14.46
N ASN A 5 6.68 -2.43 13.59
CA ASN A 5 8.05 -2.88 13.38
C ASN A 5 8.60 -2.22 12.10
N GLU A 6 9.76 -1.58 12.18
CA GLU A 6 10.37 -0.83 11.08
C GLU A 6 10.52 -1.65 9.79
N GLU A 7 10.87 -2.93 9.90
CA GLU A 7 11.09 -3.83 8.77
C GLU A 7 9.79 -4.19 8.04
N THR A 8 8.65 -4.14 8.76
CA THR A 8 7.36 -4.60 8.26
C THR A 8 6.31 -3.49 8.10
N ARG A 9 6.63 -2.27 8.56
CA ARG A 9 5.70 -1.12 8.55
C ARG A 9 5.17 -0.78 7.16
N LEU A 10 6.00 -0.96 6.13
CA LEU A 10 5.67 -0.66 4.73
C LEU A 10 5.01 -1.81 3.98
N ILE A 11 4.79 -2.97 4.61
CA ILE A 11 4.11 -4.10 3.96
C ILE A 11 2.62 -3.74 3.81
N PRO A 12 2.06 -3.74 2.58
CA PRO A 12 0.64 -3.49 2.38
C PRO A 12 -0.22 -4.63 2.95
N ILE A 13 -1.31 -4.31 3.63
CA ILE A 13 -2.22 -5.29 4.23
C ILE A 13 -3.59 -5.17 3.56
N ILE A 14 -4.09 -6.29 3.01
CA ILE A 14 -5.47 -6.43 2.54
C ILE A 14 -6.23 -7.30 3.53
N MET A 15 -7.33 -6.79 4.09
CA MET A 15 -8.22 -7.59 4.92
C MET A 15 -9.32 -8.22 4.07
N ILE A 16 -9.55 -9.52 4.23
CA ILE A 16 -10.63 -10.23 3.55
C ILE A 16 -11.62 -10.73 4.59
N THR A 17 -12.86 -10.24 4.56
CA THR A 17 -13.89 -10.57 5.56
C THR A 17 -15.24 -10.91 4.92
N ALA A 18 -16.09 -11.66 5.63
CA ALA A 18 -17.50 -11.82 5.28
C ALA A 18 -18.40 -10.79 5.98
N VAL A 19 -17.84 -9.99 6.88
CA VAL A 19 -18.60 -9.01 7.67
C VAL A 19 -18.76 -7.72 6.90
N HIS A 20 -19.99 -7.21 6.85
CA HIS A 20 -20.33 -5.97 6.15
C HIS A 20 -20.48 -4.77 7.10
N GLU A 21 -20.34 -4.97 8.41
CA GLU A 21 -20.48 -3.91 9.40
C GLU A 21 -19.45 -2.80 9.18
N GLN A 22 -19.97 -1.57 9.14
CA GLN A 22 -19.17 -0.38 8.93
C GLN A 22 -18.16 -0.16 10.07
N GLU A 23 -18.52 -0.56 11.29
CA GLU A 23 -17.67 -0.42 12.47
C GLU A 23 -16.40 -1.28 12.37
N GLU A 24 -16.51 -2.53 11.88
CA GLU A 24 -15.33 -3.38 11.66
C GLU A 24 -14.40 -2.82 10.59
N LYS A 25 -14.96 -2.22 9.53
CA LYS A 25 -14.14 -1.56 8.50
C LYS A 25 -13.39 -0.35 9.06
N LEU A 26 -14.03 0.46 9.89
CA LEU A 26 -13.37 1.60 10.54
C LEU A 26 -12.23 1.13 11.44
N LYS A 27 -12.48 0.11 12.28
CA LYS A 27 -11.43 -0.50 13.11
C LYS A 27 -10.26 -1.06 12.30
N ALA A 28 -10.54 -1.67 11.15
CA ALA A 28 -9.51 -2.18 10.25
C ALA A 28 -8.65 -1.05 9.67
N ILE A 29 -9.28 0.05 9.24
CA ILE A 29 -8.58 1.25 8.74
C ILE A 29 -7.70 1.84 9.84
N ASP A 30 -8.23 2.02 11.05
CA ASP A 30 -7.48 2.55 12.20
C ASP A 30 -6.32 1.63 12.61
N ALA A 31 -6.45 0.32 12.41
CA ALA A 31 -5.38 -0.65 12.64
C ALA A 31 -4.28 -0.63 11.55
N GLY A 32 -4.41 0.21 10.52
CA GLY A 32 -3.43 0.38 9.46
C GLY A 32 -3.59 -0.61 8.29
N VAL A 33 -4.79 -1.14 8.07
CA VAL A 33 -5.11 -1.90 6.86
C VAL A 33 -5.13 -0.96 5.66
N ASN A 34 -4.52 -1.39 4.54
CA ASN A 34 -4.44 -0.59 3.33
C ASN A 34 -5.65 -0.76 2.42
N ASP A 35 -6.28 -1.94 2.46
CA ASP A 35 -7.47 -2.22 1.65
C ASP A 35 -8.33 -3.33 2.28
N PHE A 36 -9.60 -3.39 1.90
CA PHE A 36 -10.54 -4.42 2.36
C PHE A 36 -11.28 -5.05 1.18
N LEU A 37 -11.57 -6.33 1.30
CA LEU A 37 -12.35 -7.10 0.33
C LEU A 37 -13.38 -7.96 1.05
N ASN A 38 -14.58 -8.01 0.49
CA ASN A 38 -15.61 -8.90 0.99
C ASN A 38 -15.48 -10.29 0.35
N LYS A 39 -15.86 -11.32 1.10
CA LYS A 39 -16.15 -12.64 0.55
C LYS A 39 -17.56 -12.63 -0.09
N PRO A 40 -17.78 -13.38 -1.17
CA PRO A 40 -16.80 -14.17 -1.94
C PRO A 40 -15.85 -13.27 -2.75
N ILE A 41 -14.58 -13.70 -2.87
CA ILE A 41 -13.54 -12.89 -3.50
C ILE A 41 -13.76 -12.83 -5.02
N ASN A 42 -13.80 -11.63 -5.57
CA ASN A 42 -13.69 -11.40 -7.00
C ASN A 42 -12.19 -11.37 -7.40
N ILE A 43 -11.75 -12.36 -8.18
CA ILE A 43 -10.32 -12.51 -8.55
C ILE A 43 -9.81 -11.34 -9.40
N PRO A 44 -10.51 -10.88 -10.45
CA PRO A 44 -10.15 -9.65 -11.16
C PRO A 44 -9.95 -8.44 -10.24
N GLU A 45 -10.86 -8.23 -9.30
CA GLU A 45 -10.80 -7.11 -8.35
C GLU A 45 -9.58 -7.23 -7.42
N LEU A 46 -9.38 -8.41 -6.81
CA LEU A 46 -8.22 -8.67 -5.95
C LEU A 46 -6.92 -8.41 -6.71
N ARG A 47 -6.81 -8.86 -7.96
CA ARG A 47 -5.62 -8.65 -8.79
C ARG A 47 -5.34 -7.17 -9.02
N ALA A 48 -6.37 -6.38 -9.33
CA ALA A 48 -6.23 -4.94 -9.51
C ALA A 48 -5.75 -4.24 -8.23
N ARG A 49 -6.32 -4.61 -7.08
CA ARG A 49 -5.94 -4.07 -5.76
C ARG A 49 -4.50 -4.42 -5.40
N VAL A 50 -4.09 -5.68 -5.56
CA VAL A 50 -2.71 -6.12 -5.32
C VAL A 50 -1.73 -5.35 -6.21
N LYS A 51 -2.00 -5.20 -7.50
CA LYS A 51 -1.15 -4.40 -8.41
C LYS A 51 -1.00 -2.95 -7.92
N SER A 52 -2.10 -2.32 -7.52
CA SER A 52 -2.10 -0.95 -6.98
C SER A 52 -1.25 -0.84 -5.70
N LEU A 53 -1.43 -1.76 -4.75
CA LEU A 53 -0.70 -1.75 -3.48
C LEU A 53 0.80 -2.03 -3.65
N LEU A 54 1.18 -2.90 -4.57
CA LEU A 54 2.59 -3.14 -4.88
C LEU A 54 3.26 -1.92 -5.52
N ARG A 55 2.53 -1.21 -6.39
CA ARG A 55 3.01 0.07 -6.96
C ARG A 55 3.25 1.10 -5.85
N MET A 56 2.31 1.23 -4.92
CA MET A 56 2.43 2.13 -3.77
C MET A 56 3.59 1.74 -2.86
N LYS A 57 3.75 0.44 -2.56
CA LYS A 57 4.90 -0.07 -1.80
C LYS A 57 6.21 0.32 -2.47
N HIS A 58 6.33 0.09 -3.78
CA HIS A 58 7.56 0.39 -4.50
C HIS A 58 7.91 1.88 -4.41
N LEU A 59 6.93 2.78 -4.55
CA LEU A 59 7.14 4.20 -4.37
C LEU A 59 7.57 4.54 -2.94
N ASN A 60 6.91 3.98 -1.93
CA ASN A 60 7.28 4.20 -0.53
C ASN A 60 8.70 3.68 -0.21
N ASP A 61 9.08 2.51 -0.73
CA ASP A 61 10.42 1.96 -0.56
C ASP A 61 11.50 2.84 -1.23
N LEU A 62 11.18 3.51 -2.35
CA LEU A 62 12.08 4.47 -2.99
C LEU A 62 12.23 5.74 -2.15
N LEU A 63 11.13 6.25 -1.58
CA LEU A 63 11.14 7.44 -0.72
C LEU A 63 11.93 7.19 0.57
N ASP A 64 11.71 6.04 1.21
CA ASP A 64 12.44 5.64 2.44
C ASP A 64 13.95 5.54 2.20
N ARG A 65 14.36 5.09 1.01
CA ARG A 65 15.77 5.07 0.58
C ARG A 65 16.34 6.44 0.26
N SER A 66 15.54 7.37 -0.28
CA SER A 66 16.00 8.73 -0.57
C SER A 66 16.11 9.60 0.68
N ASP A 67 15.25 9.37 1.68
CA ASP A 67 15.32 10.07 2.98
C ASP A 67 16.59 9.70 3.76
N LEU A 68 17.14 8.51 3.52
CA LEU A 68 18.45 8.09 4.05
C LEU A 68 19.65 8.81 3.39
N GLY A 69 19.43 9.62 2.36
CA GLY A 69 20.51 10.19 1.53
C GLY A 69 20.44 11.69 1.24
N SER A 70 19.51 12.46 1.79
CA SER A 70 19.47 13.91 1.54
C SER A 70 18.97 14.71 2.74
N GLU A 71 19.89 15.41 3.38
CA GLU A 71 19.57 16.67 4.04
C GLU A 71 18.78 17.56 3.06
N LYS A 72 17.58 17.98 3.49
CA LYS A 72 16.85 19.20 3.12
C LYS A 72 16.86 19.60 1.63
N ASN A 73 15.67 19.58 1.02
CA ASN A 73 15.31 20.16 -0.29
C ASN A 73 15.74 19.40 -1.55
N THR A 74 15.08 18.27 -1.86
CA THR A 74 15.02 17.86 -3.27
C THR A 74 13.63 17.36 -3.66
N VAL A 75 12.97 18.13 -4.51
CA VAL A 75 11.76 17.75 -5.24
C VAL A 75 12.00 16.44 -5.99
N VAL A 76 11.22 15.40 -5.68
CA VAL A 76 11.28 14.11 -6.37
C VAL A 76 10.91 14.33 -7.85
N PRO A 77 11.78 14.03 -8.83
CA PRO A 77 11.47 14.31 -10.22
C PRO A 77 10.39 13.36 -10.74
N LEU A 78 9.29 13.96 -11.21
CA LEU A 78 8.14 13.29 -11.85
C LEU A 78 8.53 12.41 -13.06
N SER A 79 9.75 12.54 -13.60
CA SER A 79 10.25 11.79 -14.75
C SER A 79 10.37 10.28 -14.52
N ARG A 80 10.50 9.80 -13.28
CA ARG A 80 10.48 8.36 -12.97
C ARG A 80 9.09 7.75 -12.84
N SER A 81 8.06 8.56 -12.61
CA SER A 81 6.68 8.08 -12.41
C SER A 81 6.06 7.45 -13.67
N LEU A 82 6.56 7.85 -14.86
CA LEU A 82 6.05 7.38 -16.15
C LEU A 82 6.55 5.98 -16.53
N SER A 83 7.73 5.55 -16.07
CA SER A 83 8.23 4.19 -16.28
C SER A 83 7.39 3.13 -15.55
N ILE A 84 6.76 3.53 -14.44
CA ILE A 84 6.00 2.64 -13.54
C ILE A 84 4.60 2.35 -14.11
N LEU A 85 4.10 3.14 -15.07
CA LEU A 85 2.83 2.86 -15.78
C LEU A 85 2.96 1.77 -16.87
N LYS A 86 4.18 1.35 -17.21
CA LYS A 86 4.46 0.24 -18.14
C LYS A 86 4.71 -1.05 -17.37
N VAL A 87 3.67 -1.55 -16.70
CA VAL A 87 3.66 -2.94 -16.23
C VAL A 87 2.58 -3.63 -17.05
N ASP A 88 2.95 -3.96 -18.29
CA ASP A 88 2.21 -4.87 -19.15
C ASP A 88 2.24 -6.29 -18.54
#